data_AF-A0A1M7R465-F1
#
_entry.id   AF-A0A1M7R465-F1
#
_cell.length_a   1.000
_cell.length_b   1.000
_cell.length_c   1.000
_cell.angle_alpha   90.00
_cell.angle_beta   90.00
_cell.angle_gamma   90.00
#
_symmetry.space_group_name_H-M   'P 1'
#
loop_
_entity.id
_entity.type
_entity.pdbx_description
1 polymer ?
#
loop_
_entity_poly.entity_id
_entity_poly.type
_entity_poly.pdbx_seq_one_letter_code
_entity_poly.pdbx_strand_id
1 'polypeptide(L)'
;MIKVLLFVKRKDGLSREEFRARYESGHVPLAIAELEHLRRYARNFVRPVKGLPEPGFDVVTEFWFEDWEAWKATSAYALGETGRTLAEDEAVFMDRASMRFVVVDEHVSDVDAVRASASAGSA
;
A
#
# COMPACT_ATOMS: atom_id res chain seq x y z
N MET A 1 15.91 -3.64 -4.82
CA MET A 1 14.59 -3.80 -4.19
C MET A 1 13.51 -3.24 -5.09
N ILE A 2 12.46 -4.01 -5.30
CA ILE A 2 11.26 -3.60 -6.03
C ILE A 2 10.24 -3.04 -5.04
N LYS A 3 9.68 -1.87 -5.34
CA LYS A 3 8.65 -1.22 -4.52
C LYS A 3 7.30 -1.27 -5.23
N VAL A 4 6.27 -1.66 -4.50
CA VAL A 4 4.88 -1.69 -4.97
C VAL A 4 4.02 -0.85 -4.05
N LEU A 5 3.17 -0.01 -4.65
CA LEU A 5 2.12 0.72 -3.94
C LEU A 5 0.79 0.05 -4.25
N LEU A 6 -0.02 -0.22 -3.23
CA LEU A 6 -1.37 -0.75 -3.32
C LEU A 6 -2.35 0.26 -2.71
N PHE A 7 -3.30 0.72 -3.52
CA PHE A 7 -4.37 1.61 -3.10
C PHE A 7 -5.60 0.77 -2.76
N VAL A 8 -6.08 0.88 -1.53
CA VAL A 8 -7.21 0.07 -1.02
C VAL A 8 -8.30 0.98 -0.50
N LYS A 9 -9.54 0.75 -0.94
CA LYS A 9 -10.75 1.37 -0.39
C LYS A 9 -11.47 0.40 0.54
N ARG A 10 -12.05 0.90 1.63
CA ARG A 10 -12.92 0.10 2.50
C ARG A 10 -14.25 -0.20 1.80
N LYS A 11 -14.90 -1.30 2.17
CA LYS A 11 -16.28 -1.55 1.73
C LYS A 11 -17.25 -0.51 2.26
N ASP A 12 -18.32 -0.29 1.50
CA ASP A 12 -19.45 0.52 1.94
C ASP A 12 -20.04 -0.02 3.26
N GLY A 13 -20.46 0.90 4.12
CA GLY A 13 -21.00 0.59 5.44
C GLY A 13 -19.96 0.43 6.55
N LEU A 14 -18.66 0.39 6.23
CA LEU A 14 -17.60 0.40 7.25
C LEU A 14 -17.11 1.81 7.54
N SER A 15 -16.91 2.12 8.83
CA SER A 15 -16.14 3.30 9.22
C SER A 15 -14.65 3.11 8.93
N ARG A 16 -13.90 4.22 8.89
CA ARG A 16 -12.43 4.19 8.74
C ARG A 16 -11.76 3.47 9.92
N GLU A 17 -12.32 3.60 11.11
CA GLU A 17 -11.80 2.99 12.33
C GLU A 17 -11.99 1.48 12.32
N GLU A 18 -13.19 1.00 11.98
CA GLU A 18 -13.48 -0.43 11.83
C GLU A 18 -12.62 -1.05 10.72
N PHE A 19 -12.52 -0.37 9.58
CA PHE A 19 -11.65 -0.80 8.48
C PHE A 19 -10.21 -0.96 8.95
N ARG A 20 -9.64 0.07 9.61
CA ARG A 20 -8.27 0.02 10.12
C ARG A 20 -8.09 -1.08 11.18
N ALA A 21 -9.05 -1.24 12.09
CA ALA A 21 -8.99 -2.26 13.12
C ALA A 21 -8.98 -3.66 12.51
N ARG A 22 -9.86 -3.94 11.53
CA ARG A 22 -9.90 -5.23 10.81
C ARG A 22 -8.65 -5.47 9.96
N TYR A 23 -8.14 -4.41 9.35
CA TYR A 23 -6.90 -4.44 8.57
C TYR A 23 -5.72 -4.86 9.46
N GLU A 24 -5.49 -4.14 10.55
CA GLU A 24 -4.31 -4.33 11.40
C GLU A 24 -4.39 -5.61 12.25
N SER A 25 -5.56 -5.96 12.79
CA SER A 25 -5.69 -7.10 13.70
C SER A 25 -5.90 -8.45 13.01
N GLY A 26 -6.42 -8.45 11.77
CA GLY A 26 -6.70 -9.68 11.00
C GLY A 26 -5.85 -9.80 9.74
N HIS A 27 -5.95 -8.82 8.84
CA HIS A 27 -5.35 -8.92 7.51
C HIS A 27 -3.82 -8.84 7.53
N VAL A 28 -3.23 -7.97 8.35
CA VAL A 28 -1.77 -7.81 8.42
C VAL A 28 -1.05 -9.09 8.85
N PRO A 29 -1.43 -9.77 9.95
CA PRO A 29 -0.83 -11.05 10.31
C PRO A 29 -0.96 -12.11 9.22
N LEU A 30 -2.15 -12.21 8.59
CA LEU A 30 -2.40 -13.14 7.50
C LEU A 30 -1.48 -12.86 6.29
N ALA A 31 -1.42 -11.60 5.84
CA ALA A 31 -0.57 -11.19 4.72
C ALA A 31 0.92 -11.43 5.01
N ILE A 32 1.40 -11.20 6.23
CA ILE A 32 2.78 -11.52 6.60
C ILE A 32 3.05 -13.04 6.54
N ALA A 33 2.07 -13.85 6.93
CA ALA A 33 2.21 -15.31 6.90
C ALA A 33 2.16 -15.88 5.48
N GLU A 34 1.33 -15.33 4.59
CA GLU A 34 1.13 -15.86 3.24
C GLU A 34 2.07 -15.26 2.18
N LEU A 35 2.57 -14.03 2.37
CA LEU A 35 3.43 -13.35 1.39
C LEU A 35 4.91 -13.55 1.70
N GLU A 36 5.44 -14.73 1.41
CA GLU A 36 6.78 -15.19 1.81
C GLU A 36 7.95 -14.29 1.36
N HIS A 37 7.83 -13.61 0.22
CA HIS A 37 8.90 -12.77 -0.33
C HIS A 37 8.89 -11.32 0.16
N LEU A 38 7.94 -10.98 1.04
CA LEU A 38 7.75 -9.63 1.52
C LEU A 38 8.92 -9.20 2.44
N ARG A 39 9.66 -8.17 2.04
CA ARG A 39 10.80 -7.62 2.80
C ARG A 39 10.41 -6.48 3.72
N ARG A 40 9.45 -5.68 3.29
CA ARG A 40 8.88 -4.59 4.09
C ARG A 40 7.43 -4.39 3.72
N TYR A 41 6.63 -4.02 4.71
CA TYR A 41 5.21 -3.76 4.57
C TYR A 41 4.85 -2.53 5.41
N ALA A 42 4.44 -1.44 4.76
CA ALA A 42 3.96 -0.21 5.40
C ALA A 42 2.53 0.10 4.99
N ARG A 43 1.76 0.73 5.87
CA ARG A 43 0.33 1.06 5.65
C ARG A 43 0.11 2.52 6.01
N ASN A 44 -0.14 3.34 4.99
CA ASN A 44 -0.37 4.77 5.12
C ASN A 44 -1.88 5.05 5.07
N PHE A 45 -2.54 5.02 6.23
CA PHE A 45 -3.97 5.31 6.30
C PHE A 45 -4.25 6.78 6.00
N VAL A 46 -5.23 7.01 5.12
CA VAL A 46 -5.69 8.36 4.79
C VAL A 46 -6.25 9.02 6.03
N ARG A 47 -5.65 10.16 6.41
CA ARG A 47 -6.20 11.08 7.40
C ARG A 47 -7.07 12.12 6.68
N PRO A 48 -8.38 12.17 6.94
CA PRO A 48 -9.24 13.18 6.33
C PRO A 48 -8.80 14.60 6.72
N VAL A 49 -8.85 15.51 5.75
CA VAL A 49 -8.54 16.92 5.94
C VAL A 49 -9.74 17.74 5.49
N LYS A 50 -10.22 18.65 6.34
CA LYS A 50 -11.38 19.49 6.05
C LYS A 50 -11.13 20.30 4.77
N GLY A 51 -12.08 20.25 3.83
CA GLY A 51 -12.02 20.97 2.56
C GLY A 51 -11.33 20.23 1.41
N LEU A 52 -10.71 19.07 1.67
CA LEU A 52 -10.24 18.19 0.60
C LEU A 52 -11.31 17.14 0.25
N PRO A 53 -11.45 16.78 -1.03
CA PRO A 53 -12.34 15.69 -1.43
C PRO A 53 -11.87 14.35 -0.84
N GLU A 54 -12.81 13.45 -0.59
CA GLU A 54 -12.46 12.10 -0.18
C GLU A 54 -11.74 11.36 -1.33
N PRO A 55 -10.54 10.80 -1.09
CA PRO A 55 -9.85 10.05 -2.12
C PRO A 55 -10.55 8.71 -2.37
N GLY A 56 -10.31 8.16 -3.57
CA GLY A 56 -10.79 6.84 -3.99
C GLY A 56 -10.16 5.65 -3.25
N PHE A 57 -9.42 5.89 -2.17
CA PHE A 57 -8.77 4.88 -1.33
C PHE A 57 -8.74 5.38 0.13
N ASP A 58 -8.58 4.46 1.07
CA ASP A 58 -8.49 4.73 2.50
C ASP A 58 -7.14 4.36 3.11
N VAL A 59 -6.35 3.54 2.42
CA VAL A 59 -4.96 3.25 2.77
C VAL A 59 -4.12 3.10 1.50
N VAL A 60 -2.90 3.63 1.55
CA VAL A 60 -1.85 3.31 0.58
C VAL A 60 -0.87 2.37 1.27
N THR A 61 -0.87 1.13 0.83
CA THR A 61 0.03 0.10 1.31
C THR A 61 1.28 0.09 0.45
N GLU A 62 2.44 -0.04 1.10
CA GLU A 62 3.73 -0.17 0.43
C GLU A 62 4.32 -1.54 0.74
N PHE A 63 4.76 -2.22 -0.30
CA PHE A 63 5.46 -3.49 -0.22
C PHE A 63 6.83 -3.35 -0.86
N TRP A 64 7.82 -4.01 -0.26
CA TRP A 64 9.16 -4.12 -0.84
C TRP A 64 9.52 -5.59 -1.01
N PHE A 65 10.13 -5.88 -2.15
CA PHE A 65 10.64 -7.18 -2.53
C PHE A 65 12.12 -7.05 -2.90
N GLU A 66 12.86 -8.15 -2.79
CA GLU A 66 14.28 -8.15 -3.13
C GLU A 66 14.50 -7.77 -4.60
N ASP A 67 13.78 -8.46 -5.50
CA ASP A 67 13.93 -8.39 -6.94
C ASP A 67 12.58 -8.62 -7.68
N TRP A 68 12.66 -8.67 -9.01
CA TRP A 68 11.50 -8.88 -9.88
C TRP A 68 10.95 -10.30 -9.82
N GLU A 69 11.75 -11.31 -9.49
CA GLU A 69 11.29 -12.70 -9.38
C GLU A 69 10.41 -12.85 -8.14
N ALA A 70 10.87 -12.33 -7.00
CA ALA A 70 10.12 -12.23 -5.76
C ALA A 70 8.76 -11.53 -5.96
N TRP A 71 8.75 -10.36 -6.63
CA TRP A 71 7.49 -9.67 -6.93
C TRP A 71 6.58 -10.50 -7.84
N LYS A 72 7.10 -11.10 -8.91
CA LYS A 72 6.30 -11.91 -9.84
C LYS A 72 5.66 -13.10 -9.12
N ALA A 73 6.43 -13.83 -8.31
CA ALA A 73 5.92 -14.94 -7.50
C ALA A 73 4.81 -14.49 -6.55
N THR A 74 5.02 -13.38 -5.82
CA THR A 74 3.99 -12.82 -4.94
C THR A 74 2.73 -12.38 -5.70
N SER A 75 2.87 -11.71 -6.85
CA SER A 75 1.74 -11.26 -7.65
C SER A 75 0.95 -12.43 -8.26
N ALA A 76 1.63 -13.49 -8.69
CA ALA A 76 1.02 -14.69 -9.21
C ALA A 76 0.24 -15.44 -8.12
N TYR A 77 0.79 -15.49 -6.90
CA TYR A 77 0.10 -16.02 -5.74
C TYR A 77 -1.16 -15.21 -5.40
N ALA A 78 -1.02 -13.89 -5.20
CA ALA A 78 -2.11 -13.02 -4.74
C ALA A 78 -3.27 -12.89 -5.76
N LEU A 79 -2.98 -12.99 -7.07
CA LEU A 79 -3.99 -12.93 -8.13
C LEU A 79 -4.48 -14.31 -8.58
N GLY A 80 -3.79 -15.38 -8.18
CA GLY A 80 -4.13 -16.75 -8.52
C GLY A 80 -5.05 -17.42 -7.50
N GLU A 81 -5.47 -18.65 -7.80
CA GLU A 81 -6.29 -19.46 -6.90
C GLU A 81 -5.55 -19.83 -5.59
N THR A 82 -4.22 -19.83 -5.61
CA THR A 82 -3.39 -20.14 -4.45
C THR A 82 -3.48 -19.08 -3.35
N GLY A 83 -3.75 -17.82 -3.71
CA GLY A 83 -4.00 -16.71 -2.78
C GLY A 83 -5.46 -16.57 -2.33
N ARG A 84 -6.27 -17.63 -2.47
CA ARG A 84 -7.71 -17.58 -2.14
C ARG A 84 -7.99 -17.14 -0.70
N THR A 85 -7.17 -17.55 0.27
CA THR A 85 -7.35 -17.14 1.68
C THR A 85 -7.28 -15.63 1.84
N LEU A 86 -6.23 -14.98 1.30
CA LEU A 86 -6.14 -13.52 1.26
C LEU A 86 -7.31 -12.90 0.51
N ALA A 87 -7.66 -13.44 -0.66
CA ALA A 87 -8.76 -12.92 -1.46
C ALA A 87 -10.12 -12.96 -0.73
N GLU A 88 -10.36 -14.01 0.05
CA GLU A 88 -11.56 -14.18 0.89
C GLU A 88 -11.52 -13.22 2.10
N ASP A 89 -10.37 -13.09 2.76
CA ASP A 89 -10.16 -12.14 3.86
C ASP A 89 -10.39 -10.69 3.43
N GLU A 90 -9.76 -10.27 2.33
CA GLU A 90 -9.93 -8.95 1.72
C GLU A 90 -11.40 -8.69 1.36
N ALA A 91 -12.08 -9.71 0.82
CA ALA A 91 -13.48 -9.59 0.42
C ALA A 91 -14.42 -9.33 1.61
N VAL A 92 -13.99 -9.51 2.86
CA VAL A 92 -14.82 -9.16 4.03
C VAL A 92 -14.95 -7.65 4.19
N PHE A 93 -13.91 -6.86 3.87
CA PHE A 93 -13.84 -5.47 4.33
C PHE A 93 -13.19 -4.48 3.35
N MET A 94 -12.59 -4.96 2.26
CA MET A 94 -12.01 -4.15 1.18
C MET A 94 -12.93 -4.14 -0.03
N ASP A 95 -13.03 -2.99 -0.71
CA ASP A 95 -13.59 -2.91 -2.06
C ASP A 95 -12.52 -3.36 -3.07
N ARG A 96 -12.52 -4.67 -3.33
CA ARG A 96 -11.54 -5.31 -4.22
C ARG A 96 -11.66 -4.83 -5.68
N ALA A 97 -12.84 -4.36 -6.10
CA ALA A 97 -13.03 -3.91 -7.48
C ALA A 97 -12.31 -2.59 -7.77
N SER A 98 -12.14 -1.73 -6.75
CA SER A 98 -11.40 -0.47 -6.86
C SER A 98 -9.92 -0.57 -6.49
N MET A 99 -9.47 -1.71 -5.91
CA MET A 99 -8.06 -1.93 -5.57
C MET A 99 -7.14 -1.82 -6.78
N ARG A 100 -6.04 -1.08 -6.66
CA ARG A 100 -5.03 -0.91 -7.71
C ARG A 100 -3.64 -1.02 -7.13
N PHE A 101 -2.77 -1.79 -7.76
CA PHE A 101 -1.35 -1.78 -7.45
C PHE A 101 -0.53 -1.20 -8.60
N VAL A 102 0.58 -0.57 -8.26
CA VAL A 102 1.56 -0.03 -9.20
C VAL A 102 2.96 -0.38 -8.70
N VAL A 103 3.83 -0.80 -9.62
CA VAL A 103 5.26 -0.92 -9.34
C VAL A 103 5.90 0.43 -9.61
N VAL A 104 6.74 0.92 -8.70
CA VAL A 104 7.28 2.28 -8.76
C VAL A 104 8.79 2.29 -8.60
N ASP A 105 9.42 3.26 -9.27
CA ASP A 105 10.80 3.68 -8.99
C ASP A 105 10.75 4.90 -8.05
N GLU A 106 11.25 4.72 -6.83
CA GLU A 106 11.25 5.78 -5.83
C GLU A 106 12.45 6.71 -6.03
N HIS A 107 12.17 8.00 -6.20
CA HIS A 107 13.18 9.06 -6.23
C HIS A 107 12.96 10.01 -5.05
N VAL A 108 13.96 10.12 -4.19
CA VAL A 108 13.91 10.99 -2.99
C VAL A 108 14.86 12.16 -3.21
N SER A 109 14.37 13.38 -2.95
CA SER A 109 15.18 14.60 -2.99
C SER A 109 15.64 14.98 -1.58
N ASP A 110 16.89 15.42 -1.45
CA ASP A 110 17.35 16.14 -0.26
C ASP A 110 16.85 17.59 -0.33
N VAL A 111 15.74 17.85 0.37
CA VAL A 111 15.04 19.14 0.32
C VAL A 111 15.92 20.28 0.82
N ASP A 112 16.74 20.05 1.85
CA ASP A 112 17.54 21.11 2.46
C ASP A 112 18.77 21.42 1.60
N ALA A 113 19.43 20.40 1.06
CA ALA A 113 20.53 20.60 0.12
C ALA A 113 20.06 21.31 -1.17
N VAL A 114 18.89 20.94 -1.70
CA VAL A 114 18.31 21.59 -2.90
C VAL A 114 17.99 23.07 -2.62
N ARG A 115 17.44 23.41 -1.45
CA ARG A 115 17.14 24.80 -1.10
C ARG A 115 18.41 25.64 -0.92
N ALA A 116 19.44 25.09 -0.26
CA ALA A 116 20.71 25.79 -0.04
C ALA A 116 21.42 26.13 -1.35
N SER A 117 21.39 25.23 -2.34
CA SER A 117 21.98 25.48 -3.67
C SER A 117 21.21 26.54 -4.47
N ALA A 118 19.88 26.59 -4.35
CA ALA A 118 19.06 27.63 -5.00
C ALA A 118 19.30 29.04 -4.45
N SER A 119 19.59 29.19 -3.16
CA SER A 119 19.91 30.49 -2.55
C SER A 119 21.32 31.01 -2.87
N ALA A 120 22.24 30.13 -3.30
CA ALA A 120 23.63 30.48 -3.57
C ALA A 120 23.89 30.94 -5.02
N GLY A 121 23.00 30.60 -5.96
CA GLY A 121 23.11 30.95 -7.38
C GLY A 121 22.48 32.29 -7.78
N SER A 122 21.95 33.05 -6.82
CA SER A 122 21.33 34.37 -7.05
C SER A 122 22.19 35.56 -6.58
N ALA A 123 23.47 35.31 -6.25
CA ALA A 123 24.49 36.31 -5.92
C ALA A 123 25.55 36.36 -7.03
#